data_AF-A0A7R9EQN6-F1
#
_entry.id   AF-A0A7R9EQN6-F1
#
_cell.length_a   1.000
_cell.length_b   1.000
_cell.length_c   1.000
_cell.angle_alpha   90.00
_cell.angle_beta   90.00
_cell.angle_gamma   90.00
#
_symmetry.space_group_name_H-M   'P 1'
#
loop_
_entity.id
_entity.type
_entity.pdbx_description
1 polymer ?
#
loop_
_entity_poly.entity_id
_entity_poly.type
_entity_poly.pdbx_seq_one_letter_code
_entity_poly.pdbx_strand_id
1 'polypeptide(L)'
;MLWCLLVVGFALKILLSLTMQYFKSDESVGERSTVIVTCFSYLLVAMMVLIVDEQKLEIGLDRAYDSFNKSAAAFLETQGLDSKGPASKLVLKFFLALWCALIGALFTFPGLRMAKMHWDCLRYCSENNVLKLLLNMSFASPFVAVLLWIKPVARDYLTSRVFTGMTGPLMSDSAFESMRLLFVVAAVVLRLALMPVYLQAYLNMAYYRLEEQKKEAGRITNIELQKKIAAVFYYLCVVTLQYVAPLLLCLYFTFIFKTLGGYSWLGMFKDVPEYSVGSEQTPGRSPLVENGSIQDTAQQFSLALDSLKQANFHC
;
A
#
# COMPACT_ATOMS: atom_id res chain seq x y z
N MET A 1 2.17 -14.20 -6.14
CA MET A 1 1.13 -13.23 -6.59
C MET A 1 -0.22 -13.47 -5.94
N LEU A 2 -0.84 -14.65 -6.12
CA LEU A 2 -2.16 -14.95 -5.53
C LEU A 2 -2.20 -14.72 -4.01
N TRP A 3 -1.21 -15.21 -3.28
CA TRP A 3 -1.08 -14.99 -1.83
C TRP A 3 -1.01 -13.50 -1.45
N CYS A 4 -0.29 -12.69 -2.22
CA CYS A 4 -0.20 -11.25 -1.97
C CYS A 4 -1.55 -10.56 -2.15
N LEU A 5 -2.30 -10.92 -3.20
CA LEU A 5 -3.64 -10.39 -3.45
C LEU A 5 -4.63 -10.81 -2.37
N LEU A 6 -4.53 -12.05 -1.87
CA LEU A 6 -5.36 -12.53 -0.77
C LEU A 6 -5.13 -11.68 0.49
N VAL A 7 -3.86 -11.45 0.86
CA VAL A 7 -3.54 -10.64 2.04
C VAL A 7 -3.99 -9.19 1.88
N VAL A 8 -3.78 -8.58 0.70
CA VAL A 8 -4.29 -7.23 0.39
C VAL A 8 -5.82 -7.19 0.50
N GLY A 9 -6.52 -8.16 -0.08
CA GLY A 9 -7.97 -8.26 0.00
C GLY A 9 -8.48 -8.41 1.44
N PHE A 10 -7.81 -9.23 2.24
CA PHE A 10 -8.14 -9.39 3.66
C PHE A 10 -7.89 -8.11 4.48
N ALA A 11 -6.77 -7.44 4.24
CA ALA A 11 -6.45 -6.16 4.89
C ALA A 11 -7.48 -5.08 4.55
N LEU A 12 -7.85 -4.96 3.27
CA LEU A 12 -8.91 -4.04 2.83
C LEU A 12 -10.27 -4.41 3.44
N LYS A 13 -10.62 -5.70 3.49
CA LYS A 13 -11.84 -6.17 4.15
C LYS A 13 -11.88 -5.78 5.63
N ILE A 14 -10.79 -5.97 6.36
CA ILE A 14 -10.68 -5.57 7.77
C ILE A 14 -10.91 -4.07 7.90
N LEU A 15 -10.20 -3.26 7.11
CA LEU A 15 -10.33 -1.80 7.16
C LEU A 15 -11.74 -1.33 6.82
N LEU A 16 -12.37 -1.91 5.79
CA LEU A 16 -13.75 -1.64 5.43
C LEU A 16 -14.72 -2.02 6.55
N SER A 17 -14.54 -3.20 7.16
CA SER A 17 -15.38 -3.66 8.27
C SER A 17 -15.29 -2.73 9.47
N LEU A 18 -14.08 -2.25 9.78
CA LEU A 18 -13.84 -1.31 10.88
C LEU A 18 -14.44 0.06 10.56
N THR A 19 -14.25 0.55 9.35
CA THR A 19 -14.89 1.79 8.89
C THR A 19 -16.42 1.69 8.96
N MET A 20 -17.00 0.59 8.51
CA MET A 20 -18.44 0.35 8.57
C MET A 20 -18.99 0.33 9.99
N GLN A 21 -18.21 -0.13 10.98
CA GLN A 21 -18.63 -0.10 12.38
C GLN A 21 -18.84 1.34 12.87
N TYR A 22 -18.00 2.29 12.44
CA TYR A 22 -18.19 3.71 12.74
C TYR A 22 -19.42 4.31 12.05
N PHE A 23 -19.85 3.76 10.92
CA PHE A 23 -21.08 4.20 10.24
C PHE A 23 -22.37 3.67 10.87
N LYS A 24 -22.31 2.54 11.58
CA LYS A 24 -23.48 1.91 12.21
C LYS A 24 -23.81 2.44 13.61
N SER A 25 -22.89 3.17 14.23
CA SER A 25 -23.11 3.70 15.58
C SER A 25 -24.00 4.95 15.52
N ASP A 26 -25.10 4.99 16.27
CA ASP A 26 -26.05 6.11 16.23
C ASP A 26 -25.50 7.39 16.89
N GLU A 27 -24.51 7.28 17.78
CA GLU A 27 -23.87 8.41 18.45
C GLU A 27 -22.72 9.06 17.65
N SER A 28 -22.36 8.52 16.47
CA SER A 28 -21.10 8.84 15.78
C SER A 28 -21.23 9.75 14.55
N VAL A 29 -22.18 10.70 14.57
CA VAL A 29 -22.40 11.63 13.42
C VAL A 29 -21.09 12.33 12.98
N GLY A 30 -20.25 12.73 13.94
CA GLY A 30 -18.95 13.35 13.68
C GLY A 30 -17.91 12.41 13.06
N GLU A 31 -17.93 11.12 13.40
CA GLU A 31 -17.01 10.13 12.83
C GLU A 31 -17.38 9.88 11.35
N ARG A 32 -18.68 9.74 11.07
CA ARG A 32 -19.19 9.56 9.71
C ARG A 32 -18.85 10.73 8.79
N SER A 33 -19.08 11.96 9.27
CA SER A 33 -18.75 13.16 8.49
C SER A 33 -17.25 13.27 8.23
N THR A 34 -16.40 12.91 9.20
CA THR A 34 -14.94 12.91 9.04
C THR A 34 -14.48 11.98 7.90
N VAL A 35 -15.05 10.77 7.78
CA VAL A 35 -14.72 9.85 6.67
C VAL A 35 -15.13 10.42 5.33
N ILE A 36 -16.34 10.99 5.25
CA ILE A 36 -16.86 11.55 4.00
C ILE A 36 -16.00 12.74 3.55
N VAL A 37 -15.72 13.68 4.45
CA VAL A 37 -14.89 14.86 4.16
C VAL A 37 -13.48 14.43 3.75
N THR A 38 -12.89 13.46 4.44
CA THR A 38 -11.54 12.99 4.11
C THR A 38 -11.49 12.24 2.78
N CYS A 39 -12.53 11.48 2.43
CA CYS A 39 -12.68 10.89 1.10
C CYS A 39 -12.64 11.94 0.00
N PHE A 40 -13.43 13.01 0.12
CA PHE A 40 -13.42 14.11 -0.86
C PHE A 40 -12.09 14.86 -0.87
N SER A 41 -11.45 15.10 0.28
CA SER A 41 -10.13 15.74 0.30
C SER A 41 -9.06 14.87 -0.38
N TYR A 42 -9.07 13.55 -0.15
CA TYR A 42 -8.14 12.64 -0.81
C TYR A 42 -8.44 12.50 -2.31
N LEU A 43 -9.71 12.59 -2.73
CA LEU A 43 -10.07 12.64 -4.14
C LEU A 43 -9.47 13.87 -4.83
N LEU A 44 -9.57 15.04 -4.22
CA LEU A 44 -8.98 16.27 -4.75
C LEU A 44 -7.46 16.17 -4.82
N VAL A 45 -6.81 15.69 -3.75
CA VAL A 45 -5.35 15.49 -3.74
C VAL A 45 -4.92 14.47 -4.80
N ALA A 46 -5.61 13.33 -4.93
CA ALA A 46 -5.31 12.32 -5.93
C ALA A 46 -5.47 12.85 -7.36
N MET A 47 -6.51 13.65 -7.62
CA MET A 47 -6.70 14.35 -8.90
C MET A 47 -5.54 15.28 -9.21
N MET A 48 -5.13 16.12 -8.25
CA MET A 48 -4.00 17.03 -8.43
C MET A 48 -2.72 16.26 -8.74
N VAL A 49 -2.45 15.18 -8.01
CA VAL A 49 -1.26 14.33 -8.19
C VAL A 49 -1.26 13.63 -9.55
N LEU A 50 -2.40 13.11 -10.03
CA LEU A 50 -2.50 12.39 -11.30
C LEU A 50 -2.48 13.30 -12.54
N ILE A 51 -2.69 14.61 -12.35
CA ILE A 51 -2.52 15.64 -13.39
C ILE A 51 -1.04 15.99 -13.59
N VAL A 52 -0.21 15.85 -12.56
CA VAL A 52 1.24 16.13 -12.65
C VAL A 52 1.89 15.21 -13.68
N ASP A 53 2.82 15.76 -14.44
CA ASP A 53 3.59 15.05 -15.46
C ASP A 53 4.43 13.92 -14.85
N GLU A 54 4.48 12.77 -15.52
CA GLU A 54 5.30 11.61 -15.16
C GLU A 54 6.80 11.88 -15.25
N GLN A 55 7.20 12.96 -15.94
CA GLN A 55 8.57 13.46 -15.88
C GLN A 55 8.96 13.95 -14.47
N LYS A 56 7.99 14.38 -13.65
CA LYS A 56 8.23 14.85 -12.27
C LYS A 56 7.87 13.79 -11.23
N LEU A 57 6.84 12.98 -11.47
CA LEU A 57 6.37 11.94 -10.54
C LEU A 57 6.49 10.54 -11.14
N GLU A 58 7.11 9.61 -10.42
CA GLU A 58 7.34 8.24 -10.89
C GLU A 58 6.11 7.34 -10.75
N ILE A 59 5.03 7.69 -11.44
CA ILE A 59 3.80 6.88 -11.42
C ILE A 59 3.91 5.71 -12.41
N GLY A 60 4.45 5.97 -13.61
CA GLY A 60 4.55 4.98 -14.70
C GLY A 60 3.19 4.57 -15.28
N LEU A 61 2.18 5.44 -15.18
CA LEU A 61 0.81 5.14 -15.59
C LEU A 61 0.67 5.13 -17.12
N ASP A 62 1.38 6.01 -17.81
CA ASP A 62 1.35 6.15 -19.26
C ASP A 62 1.94 4.91 -19.93
N ARG A 63 3.09 4.45 -19.44
CA ARG A 63 3.70 3.20 -19.89
C ARG A 63 2.78 2.00 -19.64
N ALA A 64 2.12 1.94 -18.47
CA ALA A 64 1.19 0.87 -18.15
C ALA A 64 -0.07 0.91 -19.03
N TYR A 65 -0.60 2.10 -19.31
CA TYR A 65 -1.73 2.31 -20.20
C TYR A 65 -1.42 1.87 -21.63
N ASP A 66 -0.27 2.25 -22.17
CA ASP A 66 0.13 1.87 -23.53
C ASP A 66 0.30 0.35 -23.64
N SER A 67 0.91 -0.29 -22.63
CA SER A 67 1.07 -1.75 -22.59
C SER A 67 -0.29 -2.47 -22.48
N PHE A 68 -1.20 -1.93 -21.66
CA PHE A 68 -2.55 -2.48 -21.51
C PHE A 68 -3.35 -2.34 -22.80
N ASN A 69 -3.32 -1.17 -23.43
CA ASN A 69 -4.04 -0.91 -24.67
C ASN A 69 -3.54 -1.81 -25.81
N LYS A 70 -2.22 -1.98 -25.95
CA LYS A 70 -1.62 -2.92 -26.91
C LYS A 70 -2.07 -4.37 -26.67
N SER A 71 -2.03 -4.82 -25.41
CA SER A 71 -2.42 -6.18 -25.05
C SER A 71 -3.93 -6.43 -25.25
N ALA A 72 -4.76 -5.45 -24.91
CA ALA A 72 -6.20 -5.51 -25.09
C ALA A 72 -6.61 -5.46 -26.56
N ALA A 73 -5.92 -4.66 -27.38
CA ALA A 73 -6.13 -4.63 -28.83
C ALA A 73 -5.82 -5.99 -29.46
N ALA A 74 -4.68 -6.60 -29.14
CA ALA A 74 -4.32 -7.93 -29.61
C ALA A 74 -5.34 -9.00 -29.18
N PHE A 75 -5.84 -8.93 -27.93
CA PHE A 75 -6.89 -9.83 -27.47
C PHE A 75 -8.20 -9.64 -28.24
N LEU A 76 -8.65 -8.39 -28.45
CA LEU A 76 -9.88 -8.11 -29.19
C LEU A 76 -9.80 -8.56 -30.66
N GLU A 77 -8.64 -8.38 -31.28
CA GLU A 77 -8.36 -8.86 -32.64
C GLU A 77 -8.46 -10.39 -32.71
N THR A 78 -7.92 -11.11 -31.72
CA THR A 78 -8.08 -12.58 -31.66
C THR A 78 -9.54 -13.03 -31.45
N GLN A 79 -10.41 -12.15 -30.94
CA GLN A 79 -11.83 -12.41 -30.77
C GLN A 79 -12.69 -11.88 -31.94
N GLY A 80 -12.07 -11.35 -33.01
CA GLY A 80 -12.76 -10.84 -34.19
C GLY A 80 -13.54 -9.54 -33.96
N LEU A 81 -13.22 -8.78 -32.90
CA LEU A 81 -13.86 -7.51 -32.57
C LEU A 81 -12.99 -6.34 -33.04
N ASP A 82 -13.59 -5.40 -33.76
CA ASP A 82 -12.88 -4.23 -34.32
C ASP A 82 -12.51 -3.23 -33.19
N SER A 83 -11.22 -3.01 -33.01
CA SER A 83 -10.68 -2.38 -31.80
C SER A 83 -10.59 -0.85 -31.94
N LYS A 84 -11.63 -0.13 -31.51
CA LYS A 84 -11.46 1.25 -31.05
C LYS A 84 -11.03 1.17 -29.59
N GLY A 85 -9.78 1.52 -29.29
CA GLY A 85 -9.11 1.16 -28.03
C GLY A 85 -9.93 1.36 -26.74
N PRO A 86 -9.71 0.55 -25.69
CA PRO A 86 -10.76 0.15 -24.74
C PRO A 86 -11.21 1.20 -23.70
N ALA A 87 -10.48 2.30 -23.51
CA ALA A 87 -10.86 3.34 -22.55
C ALA A 87 -10.07 4.63 -22.78
N SER A 88 -10.67 5.80 -22.51
CA SER A 88 -9.93 7.06 -22.49
C SER A 88 -8.97 7.12 -21.30
N LYS A 89 -7.72 7.53 -21.53
CA LYS A 89 -6.68 7.76 -20.50
C LYS A 89 -7.19 8.59 -19.32
N LEU A 90 -8.03 9.59 -19.59
CA LEU A 90 -8.62 10.45 -18.56
C LEU A 90 -9.59 9.68 -17.66
N VAL A 91 -10.39 8.78 -18.23
CA VAL A 91 -11.32 7.93 -17.47
C VAL A 91 -10.56 6.99 -16.55
N LEU A 92 -9.44 6.41 -17.02
CA LEU A 92 -8.59 5.56 -16.18
C LEU A 92 -8.00 6.35 -15.00
N LYS A 93 -7.45 7.54 -15.26
CA LYS A 93 -6.96 8.44 -14.19
C LYS A 93 -8.07 8.79 -13.20
N PHE A 94 -9.30 9.01 -13.66
CA PHE A 94 -10.44 9.29 -12.79
C PHE A 94 -10.77 8.12 -11.85
N PHE A 95 -10.90 6.89 -12.38
CA PHE A 95 -11.15 5.72 -11.55
C PHE A 95 -10.01 5.43 -10.59
N LEU A 96 -8.75 5.63 -11.00
CA LEU A 96 -7.60 5.47 -10.13
C LEU A 96 -7.66 6.46 -8.95
N ALA A 97 -8.02 7.72 -9.21
CA ALA A 97 -8.22 8.69 -8.13
C ALA A 97 -9.34 8.31 -7.17
N LEU A 98 -10.45 7.74 -7.69
CA LEU A 98 -11.54 7.26 -6.86
C LEU A 98 -11.09 6.13 -5.92
N TRP A 99 -10.28 5.20 -6.42
CA TRP A 99 -9.66 4.16 -5.60
C TRP A 99 -8.69 4.74 -4.56
N CYS A 100 -7.86 5.71 -4.93
CA CYS A 100 -6.98 6.41 -3.99
C CYS A 100 -7.78 7.13 -2.90
N ALA A 101 -8.88 7.80 -3.26
CA ALA A 101 -9.77 8.48 -2.32
C ALA A 101 -10.41 7.51 -1.33
N LEU A 102 -10.90 6.37 -1.83
CA LEU A 102 -11.49 5.32 -1.00
C LEU A 102 -10.47 4.75 -0.02
N ILE A 103 -9.27 4.39 -0.50
CA ILE A 103 -8.20 3.86 0.36
C ILE A 103 -7.75 4.91 1.37
N GLY A 104 -7.62 6.17 0.96
CA GLY A 104 -7.30 7.29 1.84
C GLY A 104 -8.33 7.45 2.97
N ALA A 105 -9.61 7.39 2.65
CA ALA A 105 -10.69 7.44 3.64
C ALA A 105 -10.64 6.27 4.63
N LEU A 106 -10.28 5.06 4.17
CA LEU A 106 -10.07 3.90 5.05
C LEU A 106 -8.89 4.09 6.00
N PHE A 107 -7.89 4.89 5.60
CA PHE A 107 -6.71 5.19 6.40
C PHE A 107 -6.92 6.35 7.37
N THR A 108 -7.97 7.16 7.21
CA THR A 108 -8.24 8.32 8.07
C THR A 108 -8.27 7.95 9.56
N PHE A 109 -9.11 7.00 9.98
CA PHE A 109 -9.20 6.63 11.39
C PHE A 109 -7.95 5.96 11.94
N PRO A 110 -7.38 4.94 11.27
CA PRO A 110 -6.07 4.41 11.64
C PRO A 110 -5.01 5.50 11.77
N GLY A 111 -4.97 6.47 10.85
CA GLY A 111 -4.03 7.57 10.83
C GLY A 111 -4.19 8.54 12.00
N LEU A 112 -5.41 9.01 12.26
CA LEU A 112 -5.70 9.90 13.40
C LEU A 112 -5.38 9.22 14.72
N ARG A 113 -5.74 7.94 14.84
CA ARG A 113 -5.45 7.13 16.02
C ARG A 113 -3.96 6.93 16.24
N MET A 114 -3.24 6.62 15.17
CA MET A 114 -1.79 6.49 15.20
C MET A 114 -1.11 7.80 15.62
N ALA A 115 -1.57 8.94 15.10
CA ALA A 115 -1.06 10.25 15.49
C ALA A 115 -1.27 10.54 16.99
N LYS A 116 -2.45 10.18 17.51
CA LYS A 116 -2.74 10.30 18.95
C LYS A 116 -1.82 9.41 19.79
N MET A 117 -1.69 8.13 19.44
CA MET A 117 -0.80 7.20 20.15
C MET A 117 0.67 7.63 20.10
N HIS A 118 1.10 8.20 18.98
CA HIS A 118 2.44 8.77 18.84
C HIS A 118 2.67 9.92 19.80
N TRP A 119 1.72 10.85 19.89
CA TRP A 119 1.78 11.94 20.86
C TRP A 119 1.84 11.44 22.31
N ASP A 120 1.01 10.45 22.64
CA ASP A 120 0.98 9.85 23.97
C ASP A 120 2.29 9.11 24.30
N CYS A 121 2.89 8.41 23.31
CA CYS A 121 4.21 7.79 23.45
C CYS A 121 5.31 8.81 23.68
N LEU A 122 5.30 9.96 23.00
CA LEU A 122 6.32 11.01 23.21
C LEU A 122 6.25 11.59 24.61
N ARG A 123 5.05 11.71 25.18
CA ARG A 123 4.86 12.17 26.57
C ARG A 123 5.35 11.14 27.57
N TYR A 124 5.07 9.86 27.33
CA TYR A 124 5.45 8.77 28.22
C TYR A 124 6.95 8.46 28.17
N CYS A 125 7.56 8.43 26.98
CA CYS A 125 8.95 8.06 26.76
C CYS A 125 9.92 9.26 26.82
N SER A 126 9.59 10.32 27.55
CA SER A 126 10.39 11.55 27.55
C SER A 126 11.83 11.36 28.05
N GLU A 127 12.09 10.33 28.86
CA GLU A 127 13.41 10.08 29.46
C GLU A 127 14.36 9.33 28.52
N ASN A 128 13.84 8.58 27.53
CA ASN A 128 14.67 7.77 26.62
C ASN A 128 14.79 8.44 25.24
N ASN A 129 15.91 9.15 25.05
CA ASN A 129 16.20 9.88 23.80
C ASN A 129 16.28 8.97 22.57
N VAL A 130 16.79 7.74 22.70
CA VAL A 130 16.93 6.80 21.57
C VAL A 130 15.55 6.32 21.12
N LEU A 131 14.69 5.95 22.06
CA LEU A 131 13.33 5.52 21.76
C LEU A 131 12.52 6.66 21.14
N LYS A 132 12.67 7.89 21.66
CA LYS A 132 12.06 9.10 21.09
C LYS A 132 12.49 9.34 19.64
N LEU A 133 13.78 9.19 19.34
CA LEU A 133 14.30 9.30 17.98
C LEU A 133 13.71 8.22 17.06
N LEU A 134 13.72 6.95 17.47
CA LEU A 134 13.13 5.84 16.70
C LEU A 134 11.64 6.06 16.42
N LEU A 135 10.90 6.56 17.41
CA LEU A 135 9.47 6.86 17.29
C LEU A 135 9.23 7.95 16.23
N ASN A 136 10.01 9.03 16.27
CA ASN A 136 9.93 10.12 15.29
C ASN A 136 10.33 9.67 13.88
N MET A 137 11.42 8.88 13.76
CA MET A 137 11.82 8.30 12.46
C MET A 137 10.72 7.42 11.88
N SER A 138 10.09 6.59 12.71
CA SER A 138 8.96 5.74 12.31
C SER A 138 7.70 6.53 11.93
N PHE A 139 7.46 7.68 12.59
CA PHE A 139 6.32 8.55 12.28
C PHE A 139 6.54 9.31 10.96
N ALA A 140 7.77 9.77 10.72
CA ALA A 140 8.17 10.48 9.50
C ALA A 140 8.34 9.56 8.26
N SER A 141 8.51 8.25 8.46
CA SER A 141 8.83 7.32 7.36
C SER A 141 7.88 7.32 6.17
N PRO A 142 6.54 7.48 6.29
CA PRO A 142 5.66 7.54 5.12
C PRO A 142 5.87 8.79 4.29
N PHE A 143 6.22 9.92 4.93
CA PHE A 143 6.53 11.15 4.23
C PHE A 143 7.82 11.01 3.43
N VAL A 144 8.86 10.46 4.06
CA VAL A 144 10.12 10.14 3.36
C VAL A 144 9.88 9.14 2.22
N ALA A 145 9.01 8.14 2.43
CA ALA A 145 8.63 7.23 1.36
C ALA A 145 8.00 7.98 0.18
N VAL A 146 7.04 8.89 0.38
CA VAL A 146 6.47 9.67 -0.73
C VAL A 146 7.52 10.50 -1.47
N LEU A 147 8.48 11.11 -0.77
CA LEU A 147 9.56 11.88 -1.39
C LEU A 147 10.43 11.05 -2.33
N LEU A 148 10.64 9.76 -2.03
CA LEU A 148 11.41 8.85 -2.89
C LEU A 148 10.77 8.59 -4.26
N TRP A 149 9.49 8.91 -4.45
CA TRP A 149 8.77 8.78 -5.74
C TRP A 149 8.70 10.10 -6.53
N ILE A 150 9.29 11.17 -5.99
CA ILE A 150 9.42 12.46 -6.67
C ILE A 150 10.80 12.53 -7.32
N LYS A 151 10.87 12.46 -8.66
CA LYS A 151 12.13 12.45 -9.44
C LYS A 151 13.11 13.55 -9.06
N PRO A 152 12.73 14.84 -9.07
CA PRO A 152 13.68 15.92 -8.78
C PRO A 152 14.18 15.94 -7.33
N VAL A 153 13.48 15.26 -6.41
CA VAL A 153 13.86 15.21 -5.00
C VAL A 153 14.80 14.03 -4.73
N ALA A 154 14.50 12.86 -5.28
CA ALA A 154 15.20 11.62 -4.95
C ALA A 154 16.05 11.10 -6.10
N ARG A 155 15.44 10.69 -7.22
CA ARG A 155 16.16 10.05 -8.33
C ARG A 155 17.21 10.98 -8.92
N ASP A 156 16.82 12.16 -9.38
CA ASP A 156 17.74 13.08 -10.07
C ASP A 156 18.89 13.53 -9.16
N TYR A 157 18.63 13.63 -7.85
CA TYR A 157 19.63 14.00 -6.87
C TYR A 157 20.62 12.87 -6.57
N LEU A 158 20.18 11.60 -6.57
CA LEU A 158 20.99 10.44 -6.18
C LEU A 158 21.66 9.73 -7.37
N THR A 159 21.01 9.68 -8.53
CA THR A 159 21.48 8.93 -9.70
C THR A 159 22.01 9.82 -10.83
N SER A 160 21.56 11.07 -10.94
CA SER A 160 21.96 11.96 -12.06
C SER A 160 22.98 13.03 -11.64
N ARG A 161 22.99 13.44 -10.37
CA ARG A 161 23.88 14.52 -9.91
C ARG A 161 25.25 13.98 -9.51
N VAL A 162 26.29 14.50 -10.17
CA VAL A 162 27.69 14.28 -9.79
C VAL A 162 28.09 15.37 -8.80
N PHE A 163 28.46 14.99 -7.57
CA PHE A 163 28.95 15.92 -6.56
C PHE A 163 30.41 16.30 -6.82
N THR A 164 30.79 17.53 -6.46
CA THR A 164 32.16 18.03 -6.59
C THR A 164 33.13 17.10 -5.86
N GLY A 165 34.03 16.44 -6.61
CA GLY A 165 35.01 15.49 -6.08
C GLY A 165 34.67 14.01 -6.29
N MET A 166 33.54 13.66 -6.89
CA MET A 166 33.22 12.29 -7.32
C MET A 166 33.38 12.11 -8.83
N THR A 167 33.84 10.94 -9.25
CA THR A 167 34.01 10.56 -10.67
C THR A 167 32.72 10.05 -11.33
N GLY A 168 31.64 9.88 -10.56
CA GLY A 168 30.35 9.38 -11.03
C GLY A 168 29.21 9.70 -10.07
N PRO A 169 27.97 9.33 -10.43
CA PRO A 169 26.79 9.51 -9.58
C PRO A 169 26.86 8.64 -8.31
N LEU A 170 26.08 9.01 -7.29
CA LEU A 170 26.16 8.38 -5.97
C LEU A 170 25.68 6.92 -5.97
N MET A 171 24.73 6.60 -6.85
CA MET A 171 24.15 5.26 -6.97
C MET A 171 23.60 5.02 -8.38
N SER A 172 23.62 3.77 -8.86
CA SER A 172 23.01 3.37 -10.13
C SER A 172 21.48 3.32 -10.05
N ASP A 173 20.79 3.38 -11.19
CA ASP A 173 19.32 3.31 -11.25
C ASP A 173 18.76 2.01 -10.64
N SER A 174 19.43 0.88 -10.85
CA SER A 174 19.02 -0.43 -10.30
C SER A 174 19.19 -0.49 -8.77
N ALA A 175 20.23 0.16 -8.25
CA ALA A 175 20.46 0.27 -6.83
C ALA A 175 19.47 1.23 -6.16
N PHE A 176 19.05 2.32 -6.84
CA PHE A 176 17.98 3.21 -6.36
C PHE A 176 16.64 2.50 -6.21
N GLU A 177 16.24 1.71 -7.20
CA GLU A 177 15.01 0.93 -7.12
C GLU A 177 15.03 -0.07 -5.96
N SER A 178 16.16 -0.76 -5.79
CA SER A 178 16.35 -1.73 -4.70
C SER A 178 16.31 -1.05 -3.32
N MET A 179 16.97 0.10 -3.18
CA MET A 179 16.99 0.89 -1.95
C MET A 179 15.59 1.36 -1.56
N ARG A 180 14.80 1.84 -2.53
CA ARG A 180 13.42 2.30 -2.31
C ARG A 180 12.53 1.20 -1.76
N LEU A 181 12.61 0.00 -2.34
CA LEU A 181 11.87 -1.18 -1.86
C LEU A 181 12.31 -1.58 -0.45
N LEU A 182 13.62 -1.62 -0.22
CA LEU A 182 14.18 -1.97 1.08
C LEU A 182 13.81 -0.95 2.16
N PHE A 183 13.76 0.34 1.82
CA PHE A 183 13.32 1.40 2.72
C PHE A 183 11.88 1.17 3.20
N VAL A 184 10.96 0.82 2.31
CA VAL A 184 9.57 0.54 2.69
C VAL A 184 9.50 -0.69 3.62
N VAL A 185 10.23 -1.76 3.29
CA VAL A 185 10.30 -2.96 4.14
C VAL A 185 10.86 -2.61 5.52
N ALA A 186 11.97 -1.87 5.58
CA ALA A 186 12.60 -1.44 6.82
C ALA A 186 11.66 -0.54 7.65
N ALA A 187 10.94 0.38 7.02
CA ALA A 187 9.95 1.23 7.68
C ALA A 187 8.79 0.42 8.29
N VAL A 188 8.32 -0.63 7.59
CA VAL A 188 7.30 -1.54 8.11
C VAL A 188 7.84 -2.36 9.28
N VAL A 189 9.05 -2.92 9.18
CA VAL A 189 9.68 -3.69 10.26
C VAL A 189 9.89 -2.81 11.49
N LEU A 190 10.38 -1.59 11.33
CA LEU A 190 10.56 -0.63 12.42
C LEU A 190 9.21 -0.34 13.11
N ARG A 191 8.14 -0.15 12.34
CA ARG A 191 6.80 0.07 12.91
C ARG A 191 6.30 -1.15 13.68
N LEU A 192 6.46 -2.35 13.14
CA LEU A 192 6.09 -3.58 13.86
C LEU A 192 6.91 -3.75 15.15
N ALA A 193 8.20 -3.40 15.14
CA ALA A 193 9.04 -3.44 16.33
C ALA A 193 8.60 -2.42 17.40
N LEU A 194 8.11 -1.24 16.99
CA LEU A 194 7.60 -0.21 17.90
C LEU A 194 6.14 -0.44 18.33
N MET A 195 5.43 -1.38 17.71
CA MET A 195 4.03 -1.68 18.01
C MET A 195 3.74 -1.91 19.50
N PRO A 196 4.56 -2.67 20.28
CA PRO A 196 4.30 -2.86 21.71
C PRO A 196 4.31 -1.53 22.48
N VAL A 197 5.17 -0.59 22.11
CA VAL A 197 5.26 0.75 22.74
C VAL A 197 4.00 1.56 22.44
N TYR A 198 3.54 1.55 21.19
CA TYR A 198 2.30 2.21 20.79
C TYR A 198 1.06 1.64 21.49
N LEU A 199 0.97 0.30 21.58
CA LEU A 199 -0.13 -0.36 22.29
C LEU A 199 -0.09 -0.09 23.80
N GLN A 200 1.11 -0.05 24.40
CA GLN A 200 1.27 0.29 25.81
C GLN A 200 0.80 1.72 26.11
N ALA A 201 1.14 2.68 25.25
CA ALA A 201 0.64 4.05 25.39
C ALA A 201 -0.89 4.12 25.29
N TYR A 202 -1.50 3.32 24.41
CA TYR A 202 -2.96 3.21 24.34
C TYR A 202 -3.57 2.62 25.62
N LEU A 203 -2.96 1.57 26.19
CA LEU A 203 -3.40 1.00 27.48
C LEU A 203 -3.31 2.02 28.62
N ASN A 204 -2.24 2.81 28.65
CA ASN A 204 -2.04 3.87 29.64
C ASN A 204 -3.10 4.99 29.55
N MET A 205 -3.80 5.12 28.42
CA MET A 205 -4.92 6.05 28.28
C MET A 205 -6.02 5.79 29.32
N ALA A 206 -6.25 4.53 29.71
CA ALA A 206 -7.20 4.19 30.76
C ALA A 206 -6.81 4.84 32.09
N TYR A 207 -5.52 4.76 32.45
CA TYR A 207 -5.00 5.37 33.68
C TYR A 207 -5.22 6.89 33.70
N TYR A 208 -4.84 7.59 32.61
CA TYR A 208 -4.99 9.05 32.54
C TYR A 208 -6.44 9.50 32.61
N ARG A 209 -7.35 8.79 31.92
CA ARG A 209 -8.80 9.08 31.99
C ARG A 209 -9.34 8.95 33.41
N LEU A 210 -8.85 7.99 34.19
CA LEU A 210 -9.22 7.85 35.61
C LEU A 210 -8.68 9.00 36.45
N GLU A 211 -7.44 9.42 36.19
CA GLU A 211 -6.77 10.49 36.93
C GLU A 211 -7.40 11.86 36.65
N GLU A 212 -7.86 12.11 35.43
CA GLU A 212 -8.68 13.29 35.08
C GLU A 212 -10.05 13.24 35.75
N GLN A 213 -10.74 12.08 35.73
CA GLN A 213 -12.04 11.92 36.39
C GLN A 213 -11.98 12.15 37.89
N LYS A 214 -10.85 11.84 38.55
CA LYS A 214 -10.66 12.15 39.98
C LYS A 214 -10.66 13.66 40.28
N LYS A 215 -10.39 14.50 39.29
CA LYS A 215 -10.37 15.97 39.42
C LYS A 215 -11.75 16.60 39.23
N GLU A 216 -12.67 15.88 38.61
CA GLU A 216 -14.05 16.32 38.38
C GLU A 216 -14.92 15.97 39.60
N ALA A 217 -15.77 16.91 40.03
CA ALA A 217 -16.72 16.65 41.11
C ALA A 217 -17.87 15.78 40.59
N GLY A 218 -17.93 14.52 41.02
CA GLY A 218 -18.99 13.60 40.66
C GLY A 218 -18.90 12.28 41.41
N ARG A 219 -20.05 11.69 41.74
CA ARG A 219 -20.10 10.36 42.38
C ARG A 219 -20.23 9.30 41.30
N ILE A 220 -19.13 8.60 41.00
CA ILE A 220 -19.14 7.44 40.10
C ILE A 220 -19.17 6.14 40.91
N THR A 221 -19.90 5.14 40.42
CA THR A 221 -19.90 3.80 41.04
C THR A 221 -18.64 3.02 40.65
N ASN A 222 -18.17 2.12 41.52
CA ASN A 222 -17.04 1.23 41.20
C ASN A 222 -17.30 0.37 39.95
N ILE A 223 -18.57 0.01 39.69
CA ILE A 223 -18.98 -0.79 38.54
C ILE A 223 -18.81 0.00 37.24
N GLU A 224 -19.24 1.27 37.20
CA GLU A 224 -19.04 2.14 36.05
C GLU A 224 -17.56 2.39 35.77
N LEU A 225 -16.75 2.55 36.82
CA LEU A 225 -15.31 2.71 36.71
C LEU A 225 -14.65 1.47 36.06
N GLN A 226 -14.96 0.28 36.57
CA GLN A 226 -14.48 -0.99 36.02
C GLN A 226 -14.91 -1.17 34.56
N LYS A 227 -16.16 -0.84 34.23
CA LYS A 227 -16.69 -0.93 32.86
C LYS A 227 -15.92 -0.02 31.90
N LYS A 228 -15.59 1.22 32.30
CA LYS A 228 -14.79 2.15 31.50
C LYS A 228 -13.39 1.61 31.23
N ILE A 229 -12.73 1.02 32.24
CA ILE A 229 -11.40 0.43 32.10
C ILE A 229 -11.45 -0.80 31.18
N ALA A 230 -12.38 -1.73 31.45
CA ALA A 230 -12.52 -2.96 30.67
C ALA A 230 -12.81 -2.68 29.18
N ALA A 231 -13.60 -1.65 28.87
CA ALA A 231 -13.87 -1.24 27.50
C ALA A 231 -12.58 -0.90 26.71
N VAL A 232 -11.58 -0.27 27.35
CA VAL A 232 -10.28 0.04 26.70
C VAL A 232 -9.54 -1.25 26.35
N PHE A 233 -9.52 -2.24 27.24
CA PHE A 233 -8.88 -3.52 27.01
C PHE A 233 -9.55 -4.32 25.88
N TYR A 234 -10.89 -4.41 25.88
CA TYR A 234 -11.61 -5.10 24.80
C TYR A 234 -11.39 -4.44 23.44
N TYR A 235 -11.26 -3.12 23.42
CA TYR A 235 -11.05 -2.36 22.19
C TYR A 235 -9.58 -2.38 21.70
N LEU A 236 -8.63 -2.85 22.52
CA LEU A 236 -7.22 -3.00 22.14
C LEU A 236 -7.03 -3.90 20.91
N CYS A 237 -7.84 -4.94 20.75
CA CYS A 237 -7.78 -5.82 19.57
C CYS A 237 -8.12 -5.06 18.29
N VAL A 238 -9.15 -4.21 18.34
CA VAL A 238 -9.55 -3.35 17.21
C VAL A 238 -8.45 -2.36 16.87
N VAL A 239 -7.87 -1.73 17.90
CA VAL A 239 -6.73 -0.84 17.76
C VAL A 239 -5.54 -1.52 17.08
N THR A 240 -5.21 -2.74 17.51
CA THR A 240 -4.12 -3.54 16.95
C THR A 240 -4.36 -3.83 15.47
N LEU A 241 -5.58 -4.20 15.09
CA LEU A 241 -5.94 -4.41 13.69
C LEU A 241 -5.80 -3.12 12.85
N GLN A 242 -6.20 -1.97 13.40
CA GLN A 242 -6.04 -0.68 12.72
C GLN A 242 -4.58 -0.27 12.58
N TYR A 243 -3.71 -0.71 13.49
CA TYR A 243 -2.28 -0.47 13.39
C TYR A 243 -1.64 -1.38 12.33
N VAL A 244 -1.94 -2.68 12.35
CA VAL A 244 -1.28 -3.68 11.52
C VAL A 244 -1.80 -3.71 10.08
N ALA A 245 -3.10 -3.53 9.86
CA ALA A 245 -3.69 -3.68 8.52
C ALA A 245 -3.11 -2.72 7.47
N PRO A 246 -2.91 -1.40 7.74
CA PRO A 246 -2.24 -0.50 6.79
C PRO A 246 -0.78 -0.88 6.50
N LEU A 247 -0.06 -1.43 7.49
CA LEU A 247 1.32 -1.87 7.33
C LEU A 247 1.41 -3.09 6.42
N LEU A 248 0.54 -4.07 6.63
CA LEU A 248 0.44 -5.23 5.74
C LEU A 248 0.04 -4.80 4.33
N LEU A 249 -0.94 -3.89 4.20
CA LEU A 249 -1.33 -3.37 2.89
C LEU A 249 -0.12 -2.78 2.13
N CYS A 250 0.67 -1.92 2.80
CA CYS A 250 1.85 -1.29 2.21
C CYS A 250 2.95 -2.32 1.86
N LEU A 251 3.23 -3.26 2.76
CA LEU A 251 4.24 -4.31 2.55
C LEU A 251 3.89 -5.21 1.35
N TYR A 252 2.65 -5.67 1.27
CA TYR A 252 2.24 -6.57 0.20
C TYR A 252 2.06 -5.86 -1.14
N PHE A 253 1.67 -4.57 -1.15
CA PHE A 253 1.76 -3.76 -2.36
C PHE A 253 3.21 -3.59 -2.83
N THR A 254 4.17 -3.46 -1.92
CA THR A 254 5.60 -3.40 -2.26
C THR A 254 6.07 -4.72 -2.89
N PHE A 255 5.63 -5.87 -2.37
CA PHE A 255 5.95 -7.17 -2.97
C PHE A 255 5.32 -7.37 -4.36
N ILE A 256 4.07 -6.91 -4.54
CA ILE A 256 3.39 -6.91 -5.84
C ILE A 256 4.16 -6.01 -6.82
N PHE A 257 4.50 -4.79 -6.40
CA PHE A 257 5.23 -3.82 -7.21
C PHE A 257 6.62 -4.35 -7.60
N LYS A 258 7.35 -4.97 -6.67
CA LYS A 258 8.62 -5.64 -6.98
C LYS A 258 8.46 -6.73 -8.04
N THR A 259 7.47 -7.60 -7.86
CA THR A 259 7.30 -8.79 -8.71
C THR A 259 6.85 -8.41 -10.11
N LEU A 260 5.91 -7.46 -10.23
CA LEU A 260 5.41 -6.99 -11.53
C LEU A 260 6.40 -6.04 -12.23
N GLY A 261 7.18 -5.27 -11.47
CA GLY A 261 8.18 -4.35 -12.01
C GLY A 261 9.51 -5.01 -12.39
N GLY A 262 9.70 -6.31 -12.11
CA GLY A 262 10.95 -7.01 -12.41
C GLY A 262 12.15 -6.55 -11.57
N TYR A 263 11.91 -5.87 -10.45
CA TYR A 263 12.98 -5.32 -9.61
C TYR A 263 13.68 -6.40 -8.78
N SER A 264 14.99 -6.22 -8.56
CA SER A 264 15.80 -7.09 -7.69
C SER A 264 15.88 -6.53 -6.27
N TRP A 265 16.17 -7.40 -5.29
CA TRP A 265 16.54 -6.97 -3.93
C TRP A 265 18.03 -6.58 -3.84
N LEU A 266 18.87 -7.19 -4.67
CA LEU A 266 20.34 -7.05 -4.64
C LEU A 266 20.88 -6.08 -5.69
N GLY A 267 20.05 -5.21 -6.28
CA GLY A 267 20.55 -4.20 -7.23
C GLY A 267 21.60 -3.27 -6.61
N MET A 268 21.62 -3.14 -5.27
CA MET A 268 22.65 -2.41 -4.52
C MET A 268 24.01 -3.13 -4.45
N PHE A 269 24.05 -4.45 -4.61
CA PHE A 269 25.23 -5.29 -4.40
C PHE A 269 25.78 -5.89 -5.70
N LYS A 270 25.02 -5.77 -6.79
CA LYS A 270 25.39 -6.36 -8.06
C LYS A 270 25.32 -5.26 -9.12
N ASP A 271 26.48 -4.70 -9.45
CA ASP A 271 26.70 -4.03 -10.73
C ASP A 271 26.57 -5.07 -11.83
N VAL A 272 25.34 -5.46 -12.15
CA VAL A 272 25.08 -6.25 -13.34
C VAL A 272 25.19 -5.25 -14.48
N PRO A 273 26.13 -5.43 -15.44
CA PRO A 273 26.16 -4.61 -16.62
C PRO A 273 24.80 -4.71 -17.31
N GLU A 274 24.25 -3.54 -17.57
CA GLU A 274 22.98 -3.31 -18.24
C GLU A 274 22.95 -4.12 -19.54
N TYR A 275 22.29 -5.29 -19.52
CA TYR A 275 21.97 -5.98 -20.76
C TYR A 275 20.80 -5.21 -21.37
N SER A 276 21.18 -4.27 -22.24
CA SER A 276 20.32 -3.61 -23.20
C SER A 276 19.35 -4.61 -23.81
N VAL A 277 18.07 -4.47 -23.46
CA VAL A 277 16.99 -5.12 -24.22
C VAL A 277 16.88 -4.35 -25.54
N GLY A 278 17.69 -4.77 -26.50
CA GLY A 278 17.74 -4.25 -27.85
C GLY A 278 18.44 -5.23 -28.77
N SER A 279 17.71 -6.25 -29.22
CA SER A 279 17.79 -6.80 -30.59
C SER A 279 16.82 -7.97 -30.73
N GLU A 280 16.13 -7.95 -31.86
CA GLU A 280 15.18 -8.95 -32.33
C GLU A 280 15.76 -10.36 -32.27
N GLN A 281 15.00 -11.29 -31.70
CA GLN A 281 15.04 -12.68 -32.13
C GLN A 281 13.64 -13.04 -32.60
N THR A 282 13.44 -12.92 -33.90
CA THR A 282 12.40 -13.64 -34.64
C THR A 282 12.59 -15.14 -34.36
N PRO A 283 11.64 -15.86 -33.74
CA PRO A 283 11.69 -17.31 -33.75
C PRO A 283 11.32 -17.76 -35.15
N GLY A 284 12.20 -18.56 -35.76
CA GLY A 284 12.04 -19.11 -37.09
C GLY A 284 10.64 -19.71 -37.31
N ARG A 285 10.03 -19.26 -38.40
CA ARG A 285 8.79 -19.80 -38.96
C ARG A 285 9.08 -21.23 -39.44
N SER A 286 8.45 -22.22 -38.80
CA SER A 286 8.26 -23.57 -39.37
C SER A 286 6.76 -23.74 -39.63
N PRO A 287 6.33 -24.16 -40.84
CA PRO A 287 4.93 -24.13 -41.22
C PRO A 287 4.25 -25.45 -40.86
N LEU A 288 3.38 -25.46 -39.84
CA LEU A 288 2.50 -26.62 -39.61
C LEU A 288 1.10 -26.19 -39.14
N VAL A 289 0.18 -26.31 -40.09
CA VAL A 289 -1.23 -26.73 -39.97
C VAL A 289 -2.23 -25.72 -39.40
N GLU A 290 -2.92 -25.11 -40.38
CA GLU A 290 -4.24 -24.47 -40.32
C GLU A 290 -5.33 -25.37 -39.72
N ASN A 291 -6.31 -24.73 -39.07
CA ASN A 291 -7.62 -25.23 -38.62
C ASN A 291 -7.69 -26.00 -37.30
N GLY A 292 -7.67 -25.26 -36.18
CA GLY A 292 -8.27 -25.67 -34.91
C GLY A 292 -9.45 -24.78 -34.58
N SER A 293 -10.64 -25.35 -34.50
CA SER A 293 -11.90 -24.63 -34.24
C SER A 293 -12.05 -24.34 -32.73
N ILE A 294 -12.96 -23.43 -32.35
CA ILE A 294 -13.30 -23.05 -30.96
C ILE A 294 -13.54 -24.28 -30.03
N GLN A 295 -13.89 -25.41 -30.62
CA GLN A 295 -14.10 -26.69 -29.94
C GLN A 295 -12.81 -27.28 -29.34
N ASP A 296 -11.65 -27.06 -29.96
CA ASP A 296 -10.37 -27.57 -29.49
C ASP A 296 -9.86 -26.80 -28.27
N THR A 297 -10.05 -25.48 -28.25
CA THR A 297 -9.70 -24.62 -27.11
C THR A 297 -10.62 -24.88 -25.91
N ALA A 298 -11.92 -25.10 -26.15
CA ALA A 298 -12.87 -25.48 -25.11
C ALA A 298 -12.55 -26.88 -24.53
N GLN A 299 -12.11 -27.82 -25.38
CA GLN A 299 -11.65 -29.13 -24.94
C GLN A 299 -10.37 -29.04 -24.10
N GLN A 300 -9.41 -28.18 -24.48
CA GLN A 300 -8.20 -27.97 -23.68
C GLN A 300 -8.50 -27.34 -22.31
N PHE A 301 -9.44 -26.40 -22.23
CA PHE A 301 -9.88 -25.84 -20.94
C PHE A 301 -10.64 -26.86 -20.10
N SER A 302 -11.49 -27.69 -20.71
CA SER A 302 -12.21 -28.77 -20.01
C SER A 302 -11.26 -29.83 -19.47
N LEU A 303 -10.24 -30.21 -20.26
CA LEU A 303 -9.22 -31.18 -19.84
C LEU A 303 -8.33 -30.63 -18.71
N ALA A 304 -7.99 -29.34 -18.76
CA ALA A 304 -7.27 -28.68 -17.66
C ALA A 304 -8.10 -28.65 -16.37
N LEU A 305 -9.41 -28.43 -16.46
CA LEU A 305 -10.32 -28.43 -15.31
C LEU A 305 -10.51 -29.83 -14.70
N ASP A 306 -10.63 -30.86 -15.53
CA ASP A 306 -10.73 -32.25 -15.05
C ASP A 306 -9.42 -32.74 -14.42
N SER A 307 -8.26 -32.32 -14.94
CA SER A 307 -6.95 -32.62 -14.32
C SER A 307 -6.81 -31.99 -12.93
N LEU A 308 -7.37 -30.79 -12.74
CA LEU A 308 -7.43 -30.09 -11.45
C LEU A 308 -8.39 -30.79 -10.46
N LYS A 309 -9.43 -31.44 -10.96
CA LYS A 309 -10.40 -32.18 -10.15
C LYS A 309 -9.86 -33.53 -9.70
N GLN A 310 -9.07 -34.22 -10.54
CA GLN A 310 -8.37 -35.46 -10.17
C GLN A 310 -7.24 -35.22 -9.17
N ALA A 311 -6.54 -34.08 -9.25
CA ALA A 311 -5.52 -33.71 -8.27
C ALA A 311 -6.07 -33.42 -6.86
N ASN A 312 -7.39 -33.24 -6.71
CA ASN A 312 -8.04 -32.88 -5.44
C ASN A 312 -8.67 -34.08 -4.70
N PHE A 313 -8.49 -35.33 -5.18
CA PHE A 313 -9.02 -36.56 -4.56
C PHE A 313 -7.96 -37.54 -4.06
N HIS A 314 -6.68 -37.14 -4.01
CA HIS A 314 -5.63 -37.88 -3.32
C HIS A 314 -4.87 -36.98 -2.34
N CYS A 315 -5.55 -36.66 -1.23
CA CYS A 315 -4.98 -36.45 0.11
C CYS A 315 -6.04 -36.83 1.14
#